data_AF-A0A1Z7M6R9-F1
#
_entry.id   AF-A0A1Z7M6R9-F1
#
_cell.length_a   1.000
_cell.length_b   1.000
_cell.length_c   1.000
_cell.angle_alpha   90.00
_cell.angle_beta   90.00
_cell.angle_gamma   90.00
#
_symmetry.space_group_name_H-M   'P 1'
#
loop_
_entity.id
_entity.type
_entity.pdbx_description
1 polymer ?
#
loop_
_entity_poly.entity_id
_entity_poly.type
_entity_poly.pdbx_seq_one_letter_code
_entity_poly.pdbx_strand_id
1 'polypeptide(L)'
;MKRNPNACLICGKELIYTEHAKEMECSICHQTFLSNACCEDGHFVCDSCHEAKGLEAIRDFCLSTDLKDPIQIAQQLMQNPFIYMHGPEHHILVGSALLTAYKNCGGSIDLEEALSLMEERGKQVPGGVCGFWGCCGAGVSTGIYCSILSKTTPLAGTSWGLSNQMTSRSLENIGTHGGPRCCKRDSFLAILSAVEFTKEHFQVELPVSCSIRCSFHEENGQCLKTLCPFYPLS
;
A
#
# COMPACT_ATOMS: atom_id res chain seq x y z
N MET A 1 2.61 19.31 8.61
CA MET A 1 1.34 19.12 9.33
C MET A 1 1.49 17.84 10.13
N LYS A 2 1.33 17.85 11.47
CA LYS A 2 1.47 16.62 12.27
C LYS A 2 0.32 15.68 11.91
N ARG A 3 0.61 14.49 11.41
CA ARG A 3 -0.41 13.45 11.19
C ARG A 3 -0.86 12.92 12.55
N ASN A 4 -2.17 12.82 12.76
CA ASN A 4 -2.71 12.35 14.03
C ASN A 4 -2.83 10.80 13.99
N PRO A 5 -2.24 10.05 14.95
CA PRO A 5 -2.23 8.59 14.95
C PRO A 5 -3.64 7.99 14.99
N ASN A 6 -3.97 7.05 14.10
CA ASN A 6 -5.24 6.28 14.12
C ASN A 6 -6.52 7.12 14.22
N ALA A 7 -6.46 8.30 13.64
CA ALA A 7 -7.41 9.36 13.92
C ALA A 7 -8.31 9.59 12.71
N CYS A 8 -9.58 9.86 12.99
CA CYS A 8 -10.53 10.39 12.04
C CYS A 8 -9.93 11.58 11.27
N LEU A 9 -10.03 11.57 9.94
CA LEU A 9 -9.56 12.67 9.09
C LEU A 9 -10.32 13.98 9.34
N ILE A 10 -11.49 13.92 9.97
CA ILE A 10 -12.35 15.06 10.26
C ILE A 10 -12.09 15.62 11.67
N CYS A 11 -12.25 14.80 12.72
CA CYS A 11 -12.19 15.28 14.11
C CYS A 11 -10.99 14.79 14.92
N GLY A 12 -10.16 13.91 14.36
CA GLY A 12 -8.97 13.40 15.03
C GLY A 12 -9.20 12.33 16.12
N LYS A 13 -10.45 11.90 16.35
CA LYS A 13 -10.78 10.84 17.33
C LYS A 13 -10.51 9.43 16.79
N GLU A 14 -10.45 8.46 17.69
CA GLU A 14 -10.19 7.06 17.33
C GLU A 14 -11.27 6.47 16.41
N LEU A 15 -10.84 5.58 15.53
CA LEU A 15 -11.73 4.79 14.67
C LEU A 15 -12.27 3.57 15.41
N ILE A 16 -13.57 3.37 15.33
CA ILE A 16 -14.30 2.19 15.78
C ILE A 16 -14.60 1.28 14.58
N TYR A 17 -14.48 -0.04 14.79
CA TYR A 17 -14.76 -1.04 13.76
C TYR A 17 -15.96 -1.90 14.19
N THR A 18 -16.87 -2.18 13.25
CA THR A 18 -18.03 -3.04 13.45
C THR A 18 -17.95 -4.29 12.60
N GLU A 19 -18.47 -5.41 13.13
CA GLU A 19 -18.53 -6.69 12.40
C GLU A 19 -19.42 -6.60 11.15
N HIS A 20 -20.62 -6.04 11.30
CA HIS A 20 -21.52 -5.78 10.19
C HIS A 20 -21.34 -4.36 9.65
N ALA A 21 -21.29 -4.26 8.32
CA ALA A 21 -21.27 -2.98 7.64
C ALA A 21 -22.60 -2.26 7.86
N LYS A 22 -22.54 -0.94 8.00
CA LYS A 22 -23.71 -0.07 8.12
C LYS A 22 -23.65 0.99 7.04
N GLU A 23 -24.81 1.49 6.63
CA GLU A 23 -24.87 2.66 5.77
C GLU A 23 -24.35 3.88 6.54
N MET A 24 -23.39 4.58 5.93
CA MET A 24 -22.76 5.76 6.48
C MET A 24 -22.62 6.81 5.38
N GLU A 25 -22.87 8.06 5.71
CA GLU A 25 -22.64 9.19 4.83
C GLU A 25 -21.19 9.65 4.92
N CYS A 26 -20.50 9.77 3.79
CA CYS A 26 -19.14 10.31 3.74
C CYS A 26 -19.16 11.79 4.14
N SER A 27 -18.37 12.15 5.16
CA SER A 27 -18.25 13.52 5.70
C SER A 27 -17.59 14.53 4.73
N ILE A 28 -17.20 14.10 3.53
CA ILE A 28 -16.59 14.96 2.49
C ILE A 28 -17.50 15.08 1.26
N CYS A 29 -17.91 13.95 0.67
CA CYS A 29 -18.70 13.96 -0.57
C CYS A 29 -20.22 13.80 -0.36
N HIS A 30 -20.67 13.54 0.86
CA HIS A 30 -22.09 13.37 1.22
C HIS A 30 -22.81 12.21 0.51
N GLN A 31 -22.07 11.30 -0.14
CA GLN A 31 -22.62 10.06 -0.68
C GLN A 31 -22.65 8.97 0.41
N THR A 32 -23.58 8.03 0.28
CA THR A 32 -23.78 6.93 1.24
C THR A 32 -23.06 5.67 0.78
N PHE A 33 -22.38 5.01 1.72
CA PHE A 33 -21.65 3.76 1.50
C PHE A 33 -21.92 2.77 2.62
N LEU A 34 -21.77 1.48 2.34
CA LEU A 34 -21.63 0.46 3.37
C LEU A 34 -20.20 0.49 3.91
N SER A 35 -20.04 0.68 5.21
CA SER A 35 -18.73 0.70 5.87
C SER A 35 -18.75 -0.05 7.20
N ASN A 36 -17.63 -0.65 7.54
CA ASN A 36 -17.35 -1.28 8.82
C ASN A 36 -16.60 -0.36 9.79
N ALA A 37 -16.37 0.91 9.43
CA ALA A 37 -15.57 1.82 10.24
C ALA A 37 -16.06 3.27 10.18
N CYS A 38 -16.14 3.89 11.35
CA CYS A 38 -16.30 5.33 11.54
C CYS A 38 -15.54 5.75 12.82
N CYS A 39 -15.48 7.03 13.15
CA CYS A 39 -14.96 7.43 14.46
C CYS A 39 -16.05 7.44 15.55
N GLU A 40 -15.67 7.64 16.81
CA GLU A 40 -16.61 7.75 17.94
C GLU A 40 -17.70 8.83 17.75
N ASP A 41 -17.41 9.90 17.01
CA ASP A 41 -18.39 10.96 16.66
C ASP A 41 -19.21 10.64 15.40
N GLY A 42 -19.05 9.46 14.81
CA GLY A 42 -19.81 9.03 13.63
C GLY A 42 -19.26 9.51 12.28
N HIS A 43 -18.15 10.25 12.22
CA HIS A 43 -17.54 10.63 10.94
C HIS A 43 -17.01 9.41 10.18
N PHE A 44 -17.32 9.38 8.88
CA PHE A 44 -16.85 8.38 7.93
C PHE A 44 -16.31 9.09 6.69
N VAL A 45 -15.21 8.60 6.12
CA VAL A 45 -14.65 9.11 4.87
C VAL A 45 -14.47 7.92 3.93
N CYS A 46 -15.11 7.96 2.76
CA CYS A 46 -15.01 6.88 1.78
C CYS A 46 -13.61 6.81 1.16
N ASP A 47 -13.23 5.64 0.65
CA ASP A 47 -11.89 5.39 0.11
C ASP A 47 -11.49 6.41 -0.96
N SER A 48 -12.39 6.75 -1.90
CA SER A 48 -12.10 7.74 -2.94
C SER A 48 -11.79 9.14 -2.41
N CYS A 49 -12.47 9.58 -1.34
CA CYS A 49 -12.17 10.86 -0.71
C CYS A 49 -10.91 10.80 0.17
N HIS A 50 -10.65 9.63 0.77
CA HIS A 50 -9.49 9.40 1.61
C HIS A 50 -8.20 9.48 0.79
N GLU A 51 -8.16 8.80 -0.36
CA GLU A 51 -6.93 8.63 -1.14
C GLU A 51 -6.65 9.73 -2.17
N ALA A 52 -7.65 10.51 -2.60
CA ALA A 52 -7.57 11.38 -3.79
C ALA A 52 -6.25 12.19 -3.89
N LYS A 53 -5.92 12.97 -2.86
CA LYS A 53 -4.68 13.78 -2.83
C LYS A 53 -3.42 12.94 -2.67
N GLY A 54 -3.52 11.80 -1.99
CA GLY A 54 -2.42 10.86 -1.83
C GLY A 54 -2.02 10.24 -3.17
N LEU A 55 -2.99 9.95 -4.04
CA LEU A 55 -2.73 9.36 -5.35
C LEU A 55 -2.10 10.35 -6.34
N GLU A 56 -2.57 11.60 -6.34
CA GLU A 56 -1.90 12.69 -7.07
C GLU A 56 -0.43 12.79 -6.63
N ALA A 57 -0.18 12.82 -5.32
CA ALA A 57 1.17 12.88 -4.76
C ALA A 57 2.03 11.65 -5.13
N ILE A 58 1.45 10.44 -5.15
CA ILE A 58 2.16 9.23 -5.57
C ILE A 58 2.56 9.35 -7.04
N ARG A 59 1.63 9.74 -7.91
CA ARG A 59 1.88 9.86 -9.34
C ARG A 59 2.97 10.89 -9.64
N ASP A 60 2.84 12.09 -9.10
CA ASP A 60 3.79 13.18 -9.32
C ASP A 60 5.20 12.83 -8.86
N PHE A 61 5.32 12.21 -7.70
CA PHE A 61 6.62 11.78 -7.18
C PHE A 61 7.22 10.66 -8.03
N CYS A 62 6.45 9.62 -8.37
CA CYS A 62 6.92 8.49 -9.17
C CYS A 62 7.37 8.90 -10.57
N LEU A 63 6.71 9.87 -11.21
CA LEU A 63 7.10 10.38 -12.52
C LEU A 63 8.34 11.29 -12.50
N SER A 64 8.69 11.86 -11.35
CA SER A 64 9.79 12.82 -11.22
C SER A 64 11.07 12.24 -10.62
N THR A 65 10.98 11.11 -9.90
CA THR A 65 12.12 10.51 -9.21
C THR A 65 12.97 9.60 -10.11
N ASP A 66 14.29 9.63 -9.94
CA ASP A 66 15.27 8.72 -10.55
C ASP A 66 15.75 7.62 -9.57
N LEU A 67 15.24 7.62 -8.34
CA LEU A 67 15.52 6.60 -7.32
C LEU A 67 15.29 5.18 -7.86
N LYS A 68 16.19 4.27 -7.50
CA LYS A 68 16.15 2.87 -7.92
C LYS A 68 15.71 1.91 -6.82
N ASP A 69 15.80 2.34 -5.56
CA ASP A 69 15.43 1.51 -4.41
C ASP A 69 13.92 1.69 -4.12
N PRO A 70 13.09 0.63 -4.28
CA PRO A 70 11.65 0.73 -4.06
C PRO A 70 11.29 0.99 -2.59
N ILE A 71 12.14 0.59 -1.63
CA ILE A 71 11.93 0.92 -0.22
C ILE A 71 12.15 2.42 0.00
N GLN A 72 13.21 3.01 -0.58
CA GLN A 72 13.44 4.44 -0.47
C GLN A 72 12.30 5.25 -1.13
N ILE A 73 11.85 4.84 -2.32
CA ILE A 73 10.69 5.46 -2.99
C ILE A 73 9.46 5.39 -2.06
N ALA A 74 9.16 4.21 -1.53
CA ALA A 74 8.01 4.04 -0.63
C ALA A 74 8.14 4.90 0.64
N GLN A 75 9.32 4.95 1.26
CA GLN A 75 9.56 5.80 2.44
C GLN A 75 9.36 7.28 2.13
N GLN A 76 9.86 7.79 1.00
CA GLN A 76 9.66 9.19 0.58
C GLN A 76 8.18 9.51 0.35
N LEU A 77 7.47 8.63 -0.37
CA LEU A 77 6.02 8.75 -0.56
C LEU A 77 5.29 8.77 0.78
N MET A 78 5.63 7.87 1.70
CA MET A 78 5.04 7.80 3.04
C MET A 78 5.33 9.03 3.91
N GLN A 79 6.24 9.94 3.54
CA GLN A 79 6.44 11.23 4.21
C GLN A 79 5.49 12.32 3.72
N ASN A 80 4.84 12.15 2.56
CA ASN A 80 3.89 13.13 2.03
C ASN A 80 2.63 13.21 2.92
N PRO A 81 2.21 14.38 3.42
CA PRO A 81 1.14 14.52 4.41
C PRO A 81 -0.20 13.88 4.02
N PHE A 82 -0.47 13.65 2.73
CA PHE A 82 -1.68 12.98 2.23
C PHE A 82 -1.59 11.45 2.20
N ILE A 83 -0.42 10.88 2.51
CA ILE A 83 -0.24 9.44 2.75
C ILE A 83 -0.32 9.19 4.25
N TYR A 84 -1.49 8.80 4.72
CA TYR A 84 -1.77 8.62 6.15
C TYR A 84 -1.03 7.40 6.75
N MET A 85 -1.13 7.20 8.06
CA MET A 85 -0.50 6.05 8.72
C MET A 85 -1.14 4.72 8.27
N HIS A 86 -2.47 4.71 8.20
CA HIS A 86 -3.28 3.64 7.61
C HIS A 86 -4.23 4.26 6.60
N GLY A 87 -4.40 3.58 5.47
CA GLY A 87 -5.29 4.06 4.42
C GLY A 87 -5.07 3.33 3.09
N PRO A 88 -6.07 3.39 2.19
CA PRO A 88 -6.05 2.70 0.91
C PRO A 88 -4.96 3.19 -0.04
N GLU A 89 -4.33 4.35 0.22
CA GLU A 89 -3.21 4.85 -0.61
C GLU A 89 -2.08 3.82 -0.71
N HIS A 90 -1.87 3.02 0.33
CA HIS A 90 -0.83 1.99 0.37
C HIS A 90 -1.09 0.84 -0.63
N HIS A 91 -2.34 0.64 -1.04
CA HIS A 91 -2.72 -0.38 -2.03
C HIS A 91 -2.21 -0.01 -3.42
N ILE A 92 -1.93 1.27 -3.66
CA ILE A 92 -1.39 1.81 -4.92
C ILE A 92 0.09 2.13 -4.75
N LEU A 93 0.49 2.73 -3.63
CA LEU A 93 1.86 3.15 -3.32
C LEU A 93 2.89 2.04 -3.52
N VAL A 94 2.61 0.82 -3.02
CA VAL A 94 3.55 -0.31 -3.10
C VAL A 94 3.86 -0.67 -4.56
N GLY A 95 2.84 -0.90 -5.37
CA GLY A 95 2.99 -1.20 -6.78
C GLY A 95 3.61 -0.04 -7.56
N SER A 96 3.23 1.20 -7.28
CA SER A 96 3.83 2.38 -7.91
C SER A 96 5.32 2.53 -7.60
N ALA A 97 5.73 2.27 -6.35
CA ALA A 97 7.14 2.28 -5.95
C ALA A 97 7.94 1.20 -6.70
N LEU A 98 7.37 0.00 -6.82
CA LEU A 98 7.98 -1.11 -7.55
C LEU A 98 8.09 -0.84 -9.07
N LEU A 99 7.03 -0.33 -9.70
CA LEU A 99 7.04 0.05 -11.13
C LEU A 99 8.11 1.11 -11.42
N THR A 100 8.19 2.12 -10.55
CA THR A 100 9.16 3.21 -10.67
C THR A 100 10.59 2.69 -10.55
N ALA A 101 10.87 1.91 -9.50
CA ALA A 101 12.16 1.26 -9.30
C ALA A 101 12.54 0.35 -10.48
N TYR A 102 11.59 -0.45 -10.96
CA TYR A 102 11.76 -1.34 -12.11
C TYR A 102 12.17 -0.57 -13.36
N LYS A 103 11.47 0.51 -13.69
CA LYS A 103 11.82 1.39 -14.80
C LYS A 103 13.22 1.98 -14.64
N ASN A 104 13.52 2.53 -13.46
CA ASN A 104 14.80 3.20 -13.18
C ASN A 104 15.99 2.22 -13.14
N CYS A 105 15.73 0.92 -12.95
CA CYS A 105 16.72 -0.15 -13.08
C CYS A 105 16.86 -0.71 -14.51
N GLY A 106 16.24 -0.07 -15.51
CA GLY A 106 16.32 -0.47 -16.91
C GLY A 106 15.23 -1.45 -17.35
N GLY A 107 14.24 -1.70 -16.49
CA GLY A 107 13.07 -2.50 -16.84
C GLY A 107 12.24 -1.87 -17.96
N SER A 108 11.74 -2.72 -18.86
CA SER A 108 11.04 -2.28 -20.07
C SER A 108 9.55 -2.05 -19.81
N ILE A 109 9.19 -0.83 -19.40
CA ILE A 109 7.80 -0.38 -19.28
C ILE A 109 7.64 1.08 -19.75
N ASP A 110 6.43 1.43 -20.16
CA ASP A 110 5.94 2.80 -20.11
C ASP A 110 5.49 3.08 -18.67
N LEU A 111 6.22 3.96 -17.98
CA LEU A 111 5.95 4.22 -16.56
C LEU A 111 4.62 4.95 -16.38
N GLU A 112 4.26 5.86 -17.29
CA GLU A 112 3.05 6.65 -17.16
C GLU A 112 1.79 5.78 -17.36
N GLU A 113 1.82 4.91 -18.37
CA GLU A 113 0.77 3.91 -18.58
C GLU A 113 0.70 2.94 -17.39
N ALA A 114 1.84 2.43 -16.94
CA ALA A 114 1.89 1.48 -15.83
C ALA A 114 1.35 2.06 -14.52
N LEU A 115 1.69 3.31 -14.18
CA LEU A 115 1.16 3.99 -13.00
C LEU A 115 -0.36 4.22 -13.11
N SER A 116 -0.85 4.53 -14.31
CA SER A 116 -2.30 4.69 -14.56
C SER A 116 -3.06 3.37 -14.33
N LEU A 117 -2.52 2.24 -14.81
CA LEU A 117 -3.08 0.91 -14.56
C LEU A 117 -2.99 0.51 -13.09
N MET A 118 -1.91 0.87 -12.40
CA MET A 118 -1.74 0.61 -10.97
C MET A 118 -2.79 1.35 -10.15
N GLU A 119 -3.06 2.60 -10.49
CA GLU A 119 -4.12 3.38 -9.88
C GLU A 119 -5.50 2.78 -10.17
N GLU A 120 -5.84 2.53 -11.44
CA GLU A 120 -7.14 1.97 -11.86
C GLU A 120 -7.47 0.68 -11.10
N ARG A 121 -6.51 -0.24 -10.97
CA ARG A 121 -6.71 -1.53 -10.33
C ARG A 121 -6.58 -1.45 -8.81
N GLY A 122 -5.65 -0.65 -8.30
CA GLY A 122 -5.39 -0.50 -6.87
C GLY A 122 -6.53 0.19 -6.12
N LYS A 123 -7.18 1.18 -6.74
CA LYS A 123 -8.38 1.87 -6.18
C LYS A 123 -9.55 0.92 -5.94
N GLN A 124 -9.60 -0.20 -6.66
CA GLN A 124 -10.65 -1.20 -6.51
C GLN A 124 -10.39 -2.15 -5.34
N VAL A 125 -9.27 -2.01 -4.61
CA VAL A 125 -8.96 -2.77 -3.40
C VAL A 125 -9.47 -1.99 -2.18
N PRO A 126 -10.58 -2.40 -1.54
CA PRO A 126 -11.21 -1.60 -0.49
C PRO A 126 -10.33 -1.43 0.75
N GLY A 127 -10.54 -0.35 1.49
CA GLY A 127 -9.97 -0.18 2.83
C GLY A 127 -10.34 -1.35 3.76
N GLY A 128 -9.40 -1.80 4.59
CA GLY A 128 -9.66 -2.80 5.63
C GLY A 128 -9.68 -4.28 5.18
N VAL A 129 -9.53 -4.59 3.88
CA VAL A 129 -9.48 -5.97 3.38
C VAL A 129 -8.42 -6.86 4.05
N CYS A 130 -7.35 -6.25 4.58
CA CYS A 130 -6.34 -6.95 5.38
C CYS A 130 -6.92 -7.69 6.59
N GLY A 131 -7.96 -7.15 7.24
CA GLY A 131 -8.62 -7.75 8.39
C GLY A 131 -9.94 -8.44 8.04
N PHE A 132 -10.67 -7.94 7.04
CA PHE A 132 -12.00 -8.46 6.71
C PHE A 132 -11.99 -9.59 5.67
N TRP A 133 -11.04 -9.58 4.73
CA TRP A 133 -10.97 -10.57 3.64
C TRP A 133 -9.75 -11.50 3.78
N GLY A 134 -8.79 -11.16 4.64
CA GLY A 134 -7.56 -11.92 4.83
C GLY A 134 -6.49 -11.65 3.76
N CYS A 135 -6.68 -10.64 2.91
CA CYS A 135 -5.70 -10.23 1.91
C CYS A 135 -5.28 -8.78 2.14
N CYS A 136 -4.05 -8.56 2.62
CA CYS A 136 -3.53 -7.22 2.80
C CYS A 136 -3.39 -6.50 1.46
N GLY A 137 -3.91 -5.26 1.36
CA GLY A 137 -3.89 -4.50 0.11
C GLY A 137 -2.47 -4.18 -0.38
N ALA A 138 -1.49 -4.05 0.51
CA ALA A 138 -0.07 -3.97 0.14
C ALA A 138 0.42 -5.25 -0.57
N GLY A 139 -0.03 -6.42 -0.11
CA GLY A 139 0.26 -7.70 -0.76
C GLY A 139 -0.43 -7.83 -2.11
N VAL A 140 -1.71 -7.48 -2.21
CA VAL A 140 -2.46 -7.45 -3.47
C VAL A 140 -1.81 -6.49 -4.48
N SER A 141 -1.30 -5.34 -4.02
CA SER A 141 -0.57 -4.36 -4.83
C SER A 141 0.60 -4.99 -5.59
N THR A 142 1.35 -5.90 -4.96
CA THR A 142 2.47 -6.61 -5.62
C THR A 142 2.01 -7.52 -6.75
N GLY A 143 0.84 -8.15 -6.61
CA GLY A 143 0.22 -8.93 -7.69
C GLY A 143 -0.24 -8.05 -8.85
N ILE A 144 -0.80 -6.87 -8.56
CA ILE A 144 -1.17 -5.89 -9.58
C ILE A 144 0.09 -5.42 -10.33
N TYR A 145 1.18 -5.10 -9.62
CA TYR A 145 2.48 -4.80 -10.20
C TYR A 145 2.96 -5.90 -11.15
N CYS A 146 2.99 -7.16 -10.71
CA CYS A 146 3.37 -8.31 -11.54
C CYS A 146 2.46 -8.47 -12.75
N SER A 147 1.16 -8.22 -12.58
CA SER A 147 0.16 -8.27 -13.65
C SER A 147 0.41 -7.21 -14.73
N ILE A 148 0.80 -6.00 -14.32
CA ILE A 148 1.15 -4.90 -15.23
C ILE A 148 2.42 -5.24 -16.01
N LEU A 149 3.50 -5.67 -15.32
CA LEU A 149 4.75 -6.04 -15.98
C LEU A 149 4.57 -7.15 -17.02
N SER A 150 3.76 -8.15 -16.69
CA SER A 150 3.53 -9.31 -17.55
C SER A 150 2.38 -9.13 -18.55
N LYS A 151 1.70 -7.98 -18.54
CA LYS A 151 0.49 -7.69 -19.34
C LYS A 151 -0.53 -8.81 -19.27
N THR A 152 -0.67 -9.45 -18.11
CA THR A 152 -1.52 -10.63 -17.97
C THR A 152 -3.01 -10.27 -18.04
N THR A 153 -3.82 -11.24 -18.44
CA THR A 153 -5.28 -11.20 -18.39
C THR A 153 -5.81 -12.44 -17.67
N PRO A 154 -7.11 -12.51 -17.34
CA PRO A 154 -7.70 -13.72 -16.77
C PRO A 154 -7.60 -14.96 -17.67
N LEU A 155 -7.33 -14.80 -18.97
CA LEU A 155 -7.19 -15.90 -19.93
C LEU A 155 -5.73 -16.28 -20.21
N ALA A 156 -4.77 -15.58 -19.61
CA ALA A 156 -3.36 -15.89 -19.78
C ALA A 156 -2.98 -17.17 -19.00
N GLY A 157 -1.97 -17.88 -19.49
CA GLY A 157 -1.43 -19.07 -18.81
C GLY A 157 -0.45 -18.70 -17.70
N THR A 158 0.85 -18.76 -18.00
CA THR A 158 1.91 -18.59 -17.01
C THR A 158 1.88 -17.26 -16.26
N SER A 159 1.65 -16.14 -16.96
CA SER A 159 1.67 -14.80 -16.34
C SER A 159 0.52 -14.57 -15.35
N TRP A 160 -0.62 -15.24 -15.57
CA TRP A 160 -1.73 -15.23 -14.60
C TRP A 160 -1.32 -15.94 -13.31
N GLY A 161 -0.67 -17.10 -13.42
CA GLY A 161 -0.15 -17.85 -12.28
C GLY A 161 0.90 -17.05 -11.51
N LEU A 162 1.84 -16.41 -12.20
CA LEU A 162 2.88 -15.58 -11.57
C LEU A 162 2.29 -14.43 -10.76
N SER A 163 1.25 -13.76 -11.26
CA SER A 163 0.61 -12.64 -10.54
C SER A 163 -0.06 -13.10 -9.24
N ASN A 164 -0.67 -14.30 -9.25
CA ASN A 164 -1.22 -14.91 -8.04
C ASN A 164 -0.13 -15.35 -7.06
N GLN A 165 0.95 -15.95 -7.56
CA GLN A 165 2.10 -16.36 -6.74
C GLN A 165 2.78 -15.15 -6.09
N MET A 166 2.91 -14.03 -6.80
CA MET A 166 3.43 -12.78 -6.24
C MET A 166 2.56 -12.30 -5.07
N THR A 167 1.24 -12.21 -5.25
CA THR A 167 0.32 -11.88 -4.16
C THR A 167 0.47 -12.86 -2.99
N SER A 168 0.46 -14.16 -3.26
CA SER A 168 0.57 -15.20 -2.23
C SER A 168 1.87 -15.08 -1.44
N ARG A 169 3.02 -14.86 -2.09
CA ARG A 169 4.31 -14.72 -1.41
C ARG A 169 4.34 -13.50 -0.49
N SER A 170 3.82 -12.37 -0.97
CA SER A 170 3.69 -11.17 -0.13
C SER A 170 2.75 -11.39 1.06
N LEU A 171 1.61 -12.05 0.85
CA LEU A 171 0.65 -12.34 1.91
C LEU A 171 1.20 -13.32 2.95
N GLU A 172 1.95 -14.33 2.52
CA GLU A 172 2.63 -15.26 3.43
C GLU A 172 3.63 -14.53 4.34
N ASN A 173 4.46 -13.66 3.74
CA ASN A 173 5.43 -12.85 4.48
C ASN A 173 4.74 -11.90 5.47
N ILE A 174 3.68 -11.20 5.04
CA ILE A 174 2.90 -10.32 5.92
C ILE A 174 2.22 -11.12 7.04
N GLY A 175 1.54 -12.23 6.71
CA GLY A 175 0.78 -13.05 7.65
C GLY A 175 1.66 -13.66 8.74
N THR A 176 2.88 -14.08 8.39
CA THR A 176 3.86 -14.62 9.34
C THR A 176 4.31 -13.59 10.39
N HIS A 177 4.31 -12.30 10.03
CA HIS A 177 4.65 -11.21 10.96
C HIS A 177 3.45 -10.75 11.82
N GLY A 178 2.24 -11.21 11.52
CA GLY A 178 1.06 -11.03 12.34
C GLY A 178 0.52 -9.59 12.43
N GLY A 179 -0.42 -9.41 13.36
CA GLY A 179 -1.12 -8.15 13.62
C GLY A 179 -0.73 -7.50 14.96
N PRO A 180 -1.35 -6.36 15.31
CA PRO A 180 -2.36 -5.64 14.54
C PRO A 180 -1.78 -5.04 13.24
N ARG A 181 -2.67 -4.67 12.31
CA ARG A 181 -2.30 -4.14 10.99
C ARG A 181 -1.32 -2.98 11.09
N CYS A 182 -0.41 -2.86 10.13
CA CYS A 182 0.47 -1.71 10.00
C CYS A 182 0.81 -1.50 8.53
N CYS A 183 0.13 -0.55 7.87
CA CYS A 183 0.31 -0.31 6.43
C CYS A 183 1.77 -0.01 6.05
N LYS A 184 2.57 0.59 6.95
CA LYS A 184 4.02 0.83 6.72
C LYS A 184 4.83 -0.46 6.74
N ARG A 185 4.70 -1.28 7.79
CA ARG A 185 5.39 -2.58 7.91
C ARG A 185 5.00 -3.49 6.76
N ASP A 186 3.70 -3.60 6.50
CA ASP A 186 3.17 -4.54 5.52
C ASP A 186 3.56 -4.11 4.10
N SER A 187 3.70 -2.81 3.83
CA SER A 187 4.29 -2.30 2.58
C SER A 187 5.77 -2.70 2.43
N PHE A 188 6.59 -2.57 3.47
CA PHE A 188 8.01 -2.96 3.40
C PHE A 188 8.16 -4.47 3.18
N LEU A 189 7.40 -5.30 3.89
CA LEU A 189 7.39 -6.76 3.69
C LEU A 189 6.98 -7.13 2.27
N ALA A 190 5.91 -6.52 1.74
CA ALA A 190 5.44 -6.74 0.38
C ALA A 190 6.49 -6.36 -0.66
N ILE A 191 7.13 -5.19 -0.50
CA ILE A 191 8.20 -4.72 -1.41
C ILE A 191 9.38 -5.69 -1.38
N LEU A 192 9.83 -6.14 -0.20
CA LEU A 192 10.92 -7.10 -0.08
C LEU A 192 10.62 -8.41 -0.83
N SER A 193 9.42 -8.97 -0.63
CA SER A 193 8.99 -10.15 -1.37
C SER A 193 8.94 -9.91 -2.88
N ALA A 194 8.51 -8.72 -3.32
CA ALA A 194 8.44 -8.37 -4.73
C ALA A 194 9.81 -8.14 -5.37
N VAL A 195 10.80 -7.66 -4.61
CA VAL A 195 12.18 -7.50 -5.08
C VAL A 195 12.78 -8.86 -5.43
N GLU A 196 12.67 -9.83 -4.52
CA GLU A 196 13.13 -11.20 -4.76
C GLU A 196 12.42 -11.83 -5.97
N PHE A 197 11.09 -11.71 -6.01
CA PHE A 197 10.28 -12.23 -7.11
C PHE A 197 10.61 -11.57 -8.46
N THR A 198 10.90 -10.27 -8.47
CA THR A 198 11.31 -9.53 -9.68
C THR A 198 12.62 -10.07 -10.23
N LYS A 199 13.59 -10.33 -9.36
CA LYS A 199 14.86 -10.94 -9.75
C LYS A 199 14.66 -12.34 -10.33
N GLU A 200 13.84 -13.17 -9.69
CA GLU A 200 13.57 -14.56 -10.11
C GLU A 200 12.88 -14.65 -11.47
N HIS A 201 11.86 -13.81 -11.73
CA HIS A 201 10.95 -13.98 -12.85
C HIS A 201 11.09 -12.95 -13.97
N PHE A 202 11.59 -11.75 -13.65
CA PHE A 202 11.72 -10.65 -14.61
C PHE A 202 13.18 -10.26 -14.90
N GLN A 203 14.14 -10.90 -14.24
CA GLN A 203 15.58 -10.73 -14.46
C GLN A 203 16.06 -9.26 -14.33
N VAL A 204 15.36 -8.47 -13.52
CA VAL A 204 15.76 -7.10 -13.16
C VAL A 204 16.09 -7.08 -11.67
N GLU A 205 17.28 -6.61 -11.32
CA GLU A 205 17.69 -6.46 -9.93
C GLU A 205 17.26 -5.09 -9.41
N LEU A 206 16.39 -5.09 -8.40
CA LEU A 206 16.01 -3.88 -7.69
C LEU A 206 16.88 -3.75 -6.43
N PRO A 207 17.67 -2.67 -6.29
CA PRO A 207 18.49 -2.49 -5.11
C PRO A 207 17.62 -2.24 -3.88
N VAL A 208 18.00 -2.81 -2.74
CA VAL A 208 17.37 -2.53 -1.45
C VAL A 208 18.46 -2.17 -0.44
N SER A 209 18.27 -1.04 0.23
CA SER A 209 19.14 -0.58 1.30
C SER A 209 19.25 -1.63 2.41
N CYS A 210 20.48 -1.95 2.84
CA CYS A 210 20.74 -3.04 3.78
C CYS A 210 20.14 -2.86 5.19
N SER A 211 19.63 -1.68 5.53
CA SER A 211 19.02 -1.40 6.83
C SER A 211 17.76 -0.56 6.70
N ILE A 212 16.61 -1.22 6.54
CA ILE A 212 15.31 -0.55 6.53
C ILE A 212 14.95 -0.14 7.96
N ARG A 213 14.81 1.16 8.20
CA ARG A 213 14.42 1.73 9.50
C ARG A 213 13.11 2.50 9.36
N CYS A 214 12.11 2.15 10.16
CA CYS A 214 10.81 2.81 10.14
C CYS A 214 10.80 4.07 11.02
N SER A 215 10.61 5.23 10.38
CA SER A 215 10.45 6.53 11.05
C SER A 215 9.01 6.82 11.50
N PHE A 216 8.03 6.00 11.12
CA PHE A 216 6.59 6.26 11.34
C PHE A 216 6.05 5.60 12.62
N HIS A 217 6.92 5.00 13.44
CA HIS A 217 6.48 4.19 14.58
C HIS A 217 5.75 5.00 15.66
N GLU A 218 6.10 6.28 15.83
CA GLU A 218 5.42 7.20 16.76
C GLU A 218 4.01 7.59 16.29
N GLU A 219 3.75 7.50 14.97
CA GLU A 219 2.45 7.80 14.36
C GLU A 219 1.45 6.64 14.48
N ASN A 220 1.83 5.52 15.08
CA ASN A 220 0.99 4.32 15.17
C ASN A 220 0.78 3.89 16.62
N GLY A 221 -0.42 4.13 17.15
CA GLY A 221 -0.81 3.72 18.50
C GLY A 221 -0.76 2.20 18.72
N GLN A 222 -0.85 1.39 17.66
CA GLN A 222 -0.70 -0.08 17.74
C GLN A 222 0.65 -0.58 17.21
N CYS A 223 1.70 0.26 17.24
CA CYS A 223 3.03 -0.17 16.82
C CYS A 223 3.52 -1.34 17.69
N LEU A 224 4.05 -2.37 17.03
CA LEU A 224 4.70 -3.52 17.70
C LEU A 224 6.06 -3.18 18.33
N LYS A 225 6.58 -1.96 18.13
CA LYS A 225 7.87 -1.49 18.63
C LYS A 225 8.98 -2.51 18.32
N THR A 226 9.75 -2.94 19.30
CA THR A 226 10.87 -3.88 19.16
C THR A 226 10.50 -5.26 18.60
N LEU A 227 9.20 -5.62 18.56
CA LEU A 227 8.73 -6.84 17.89
C LEU A 227 8.56 -6.65 16.37
N CYS A 228 8.58 -5.42 15.86
CA CYS A 228 8.56 -5.14 14.43
C CYS A 228 10.00 -5.23 13.86
N PRO A 229 10.21 -5.94 12.74
CA PRO A 229 11.54 -6.09 12.14
C PRO A 229 12.16 -4.76 11.66
N PHE A 230 11.34 -3.71 11.47
CA PHE A 230 11.79 -2.41 10.99
C PHE A 230 11.87 -1.34 12.08
N TYR A 231 11.70 -1.71 13.35
CA TYR A 231 11.81 -0.76 14.44
C TYR A 231 13.27 -0.29 14.59
N PRO A 232 13.53 1.02 14.69
CA PRO A 232 14.89 1.51 14.88
C PRO A 232 15.41 1.06 16.26
N LEU A 233 16.33 0.11 16.27
CA LEU A 233 17.13 -0.19 17.46
C LEU A 233 18.20 0.89 17.59
N SER A 234 18.22 1.56 18.75
CA SER A 234 19.22 2.54 19.16
C SER A 234 20.62 1.95 19.19
#